data_AF-A0A3S4AXB9-F1
#
_entry.id   AF-A0A3S4AXB9-F1
#
_cell.length_a   1.000
_cell.length_b   1.000
_cell.length_c   1.000
_cell.angle_alpha   90.00
_cell.angle_beta   90.00
_cell.angle_gamma   90.00
#
_symmetry.space_group_name_H-M   'P 1'
#
loop_
_entity.id
_entity.type
_entity.pdbx_description
1 polymer ?
#
loop_
_entity_poly.entity_id
_entity_poly.type
_entity_poly.pdbx_seq_one_letter_code
_entity_poly.pdbx_strand_id
1 'polypeptide(L)'
;MEKSKRSADKGAEEPSSMRGVQAAAAASGFVLSGTMLGMFITIPVILDTQTDALQICRQWARAFHYGHVAGPGLCGATLLLHLYAAFGGRKDPGQDKAKAKAARKRQLVAGLATMGMVPYTWLTMSSTNNALFAQLAGGAADLASVRHLVGVWSWLHFVRCMFPLTGAILGLGVFL
;
A
#
# COMPACT_ATOMS: atom_id res chain seq x y z
N MET A 1 25.20 -5.38 52.19
CA MET A 1 25.80 -4.50 51.18
C MET A 1 25.59 -5.06 49.75
N GLU A 2 24.42 -5.66 49.46
CA GLU A 2 24.24 -6.50 48.26
C GLU A 2 22.84 -6.40 47.65
N LYS A 3 22.15 -5.27 47.85
CA LYS A 3 20.87 -4.97 47.18
C LYS A 3 20.92 -3.71 46.32
N SER A 4 22.07 -3.04 46.27
CA SER A 4 22.23 -1.70 45.69
C SER A 4 22.84 -1.67 44.27
N LYS A 5 22.80 -2.77 43.51
CA LYS A 5 23.36 -2.81 42.15
C LYS A 5 22.44 -3.33 41.05
N ARG A 6 21.17 -3.64 41.32
CA ARG A 6 20.24 -4.20 40.32
C ARG A 6 19.19 -3.23 39.76
N SER A 7 19.40 -1.93 39.92
CA SER A 7 18.44 -0.88 39.52
C SER A 7 18.95 0.05 38.42
N ALA A 8 19.99 -0.33 37.69
CA ALA A 8 20.63 0.53 36.68
C ALA A 8 20.52 0.01 35.24
N ASP A 9 19.75 -1.05 34.97
CA ASP A 9 19.63 -1.57 33.62
C ASP A 9 18.21 -2.08 33.33
N LYS A 10 17.33 -1.14 33.00
CA LYS A 10 16.13 -1.42 32.22
C LYS A 10 15.96 -0.28 31.25
N GLY A 11 16.65 -0.39 30.11
CA GLY A 11 16.34 0.41 28.93
C GLY A 11 14.84 0.36 28.68
N ALA A 12 14.27 1.51 28.30
CA ALA A 12 12.86 1.67 27.98
C ALA A 12 12.49 0.81 26.77
N GLU A 13 12.17 -0.47 27.01
CA GLU A 13 11.59 -1.34 25.99
C GLU A 13 10.11 -0.98 25.84
N GLU A 14 9.78 -0.41 24.68
CA GLU A 14 8.40 -0.41 24.19
C GLU A 14 7.87 -1.86 24.27
N PRO A 15 6.65 -2.10 24.81
CA PRO A 15 6.16 -3.46 25.00
C PRO A 15 6.25 -4.21 23.67
N SER A 16 6.92 -5.36 23.68
CA SER A 16 7.27 -6.15 22.48
C SER A 16 6.11 -6.35 21.51
N SER A 17 4.87 -6.34 22.01
CA SER A 17 3.64 -6.39 21.22
C SER A 17 3.44 -5.20 20.28
N MET A 18 3.72 -3.96 20.69
CA MET A 18 3.50 -2.77 19.85
C MET A 18 4.54 -2.64 18.74
N ARG A 19 5.79 -3.00 19.02
CA ARG A 19 6.84 -3.13 17.98
C ARG A 19 6.44 -4.16 16.94
N GLY A 20 5.88 -5.30 17.38
CA GLY A 20 5.32 -6.33 16.49
C GLY A 20 4.20 -5.79 15.59
N VAL A 21 3.27 -5.01 16.14
CA VAL A 21 2.18 -4.38 15.36
C VAL A 21 2.73 -3.38 14.34
N GLN A 22 3.67 -2.52 14.74
CA GLN A 22 4.29 -1.54 13.83
C GLN A 22 5.03 -2.23 12.68
N ALA A 23 5.74 -3.31 12.96
CA ALA A 23 6.40 -4.13 11.96
C ALA A 23 5.39 -4.81 11.03
N ALA A 24 4.31 -5.38 11.58
CA ALA A 24 3.23 -5.97 10.79
C ALA A 24 2.54 -4.94 9.88
N ALA A 25 2.30 -3.72 10.39
CA ALA A 25 1.74 -2.62 9.60
C ALA A 25 2.64 -2.29 8.40
N ALA A 26 3.93 -2.06 8.64
CA ALA A 26 4.89 -1.79 7.57
C ALA A 26 5.00 -2.96 6.57
N ALA A 27 5.09 -4.20 7.06
CA ALA A 27 5.14 -5.39 6.22
C ALA A 27 3.90 -5.52 5.32
N SER A 28 2.70 -5.26 5.86
CA SER A 28 1.47 -5.28 5.07
C SER A 28 1.47 -4.25 3.94
N GLY A 29 2.03 -3.05 4.19
CA GLY A 29 2.22 -2.03 3.15
C GLY A 29 3.20 -2.47 2.04
N PHE A 30 4.34 -3.09 2.40
CA PHE A 30 5.26 -3.65 1.40
C PHE A 30 4.65 -4.77 0.59
N VAL A 31 3.93 -5.70 1.24
CA VAL A 31 3.25 -6.81 0.54
C VAL A 31 2.21 -6.25 -0.42
N LEU A 32 1.37 -5.31 0.02
CA LEU A 32 0.36 -4.67 -0.83
C LEU A 32 1.02 -3.99 -2.04
N SER A 33 2.04 -3.16 -1.82
CA SER A 33 2.77 -2.52 -2.91
C SER A 33 3.42 -3.54 -3.84
N GLY A 34 4.08 -4.56 -3.31
CA GLY A 34 4.81 -5.58 -4.06
C GLY A 34 3.89 -6.39 -4.95
N THR A 35 2.76 -6.88 -4.42
CA THR A 35 1.76 -7.59 -5.22
C THR A 35 1.22 -6.72 -6.34
N MET A 36 0.99 -5.43 -6.09
CA MET A 36 0.53 -4.50 -7.12
C MET A 36 1.60 -4.22 -8.18
N LEU A 37 2.87 -4.08 -7.78
CA LEU A 37 4.00 -3.85 -8.69
C LEU A 37 4.25 -5.02 -9.65
N GLY A 38 3.79 -6.24 -9.34
CA GLY A 38 3.85 -7.38 -10.28
C GLY A 38 3.24 -7.06 -11.66
N MET A 39 2.30 -6.12 -11.73
CA MET A 39 1.74 -5.66 -13.01
C MET A 39 2.75 -4.99 -13.94
N PHE A 40 3.89 -4.51 -13.43
CA PHE A 40 5.00 -4.01 -14.26
C PHE A 40 5.64 -5.08 -15.12
N ILE A 41 5.55 -6.33 -14.70
CA ILE A 41 6.01 -7.49 -15.47
C ILE A 41 4.85 -8.03 -16.31
N THR A 42 3.65 -8.14 -15.72
CA THR A 42 2.48 -8.72 -16.40
C THR A 42 2.03 -7.91 -17.62
N ILE A 43 2.00 -6.57 -17.54
CA ILE A 43 1.49 -5.74 -18.63
C ILE A 43 2.35 -5.86 -19.90
N PRO A 44 3.70 -5.72 -19.86
CA PRO A 44 4.53 -5.97 -21.03
C PRO A 44 4.33 -7.36 -21.64
N VAL A 45 4.23 -8.41 -20.81
CA VAL A 45 3.97 -9.78 -21.28
C VAL A 45 2.64 -9.87 -22.04
N ILE A 46 1.58 -9.24 -21.53
CA ILE A 46 0.27 -9.17 -22.22
C ILE A 46 0.42 -8.44 -23.57
N LEU A 47 1.07 -7.28 -23.58
CA LEU A 47 1.16 -6.44 -24.77
C LEU A 47 2.03 -7.05 -25.88
N ASP A 48 3.04 -7.84 -25.50
CA ASP A 48 3.97 -8.51 -26.40
C ASP A 48 3.39 -9.82 -26.95
N THR A 49 2.69 -10.60 -26.12
CA THR A 49 2.16 -11.91 -26.52
C THR A 49 0.80 -11.84 -27.25
N GLN A 50 0.06 -10.75 -27.11
CA GLN A 50 -1.28 -10.62 -27.68
C GLN A 50 -1.31 -9.66 -28.86
N THR A 51 -1.89 -10.13 -29.97
CA THR A 51 -2.19 -9.33 -31.17
C THR A 51 -3.66 -8.97 -31.29
N ASP A 52 -4.53 -9.56 -30.47
CA ASP A 52 -5.96 -9.28 -30.43
C ASP A 52 -6.28 -8.28 -29.31
N ALA A 53 -6.84 -7.14 -29.71
CA ALA A 53 -7.23 -6.05 -28.82
C ALA A 53 -8.26 -6.51 -27.77
N LEU A 54 -9.19 -7.41 -28.14
CA LEU A 54 -10.20 -7.92 -27.23
C LEU A 54 -9.58 -8.81 -26.15
N GLN A 55 -8.57 -9.62 -26.51
CA GLN A 55 -7.85 -10.41 -25.52
C GLN A 55 -7.06 -9.54 -24.54
N ILE A 56 -6.39 -8.49 -25.01
CA ILE A 56 -5.69 -7.53 -24.14
C ILE A 56 -6.68 -6.89 -23.15
N CYS A 57 -7.81 -6.39 -23.64
CA CYS A 57 -8.86 -5.80 -22.79
C CYS A 57 -9.40 -6.80 -21.75
N ARG A 58 -9.64 -8.07 -22.14
CA ARG A 58 -10.11 -9.11 -21.22
C ARG A 58 -9.09 -9.43 -20.13
N GLN A 59 -7.81 -9.58 -20.50
CA GLN A 59 -6.73 -9.85 -19.55
C GLN A 59 -6.54 -8.68 -18.58
N TRP A 60 -6.52 -7.44 -19.10
CA TRP A 60 -6.50 -6.24 -18.27
C TRP A 60 -7.72 -6.17 -17.33
N ALA A 61 -8.94 -6.41 -17.82
CA ALA A 61 -10.15 -6.32 -17.01
C ALA A 61 -10.17 -7.35 -15.88
N ARG A 62 -9.64 -8.56 -16.12
CA ARG A 62 -9.46 -9.57 -15.08
C ARG A 62 -8.43 -9.12 -14.04
N ALA A 63 -7.27 -8.62 -14.46
CA ALA A 63 -6.26 -8.07 -13.55
C ALA A 63 -6.83 -6.92 -12.71
N PHE A 64 -7.56 -6.00 -13.33
CA PHE A 64 -8.26 -4.92 -12.65
C PHE A 64 -9.27 -5.44 -11.63
N HIS A 65 -10.10 -6.42 -12.01
CA HIS A 65 -11.14 -6.97 -11.14
C HIS A 65 -10.55 -7.54 -9.83
N TYR A 66 -9.53 -8.40 -9.93
CA TYR A 66 -8.90 -8.96 -8.74
C TYR A 66 -8.24 -7.90 -7.86
N GLY A 67 -7.58 -6.91 -8.49
CA GLY A 67 -7.00 -5.77 -7.77
C GLY A 67 -8.05 -4.88 -7.11
N HIS A 68 -9.19 -4.66 -7.74
CA HIS A 68 -10.29 -3.84 -7.22
C HIS A 68 -11.03 -4.53 -6.06
N VAL A 69 -11.16 -5.85 -6.09
CA VAL A 69 -11.79 -6.64 -5.01
C VAL A 69 -10.86 -6.74 -3.80
N ALA A 70 -9.58 -7.08 -4.00
CA ALA A 70 -8.65 -7.30 -2.89
C ALA A 70 -8.00 -6.01 -2.35
N GLY A 71 -7.67 -5.07 -3.23
CA GLY A 71 -6.86 -3.89 -2.92
C GLY A 71 -7.43 -3.01 -1.81
N PRO A 72 -8.69 -2.54 -1.89
CA PRO A 72 -9.29 -1.71 -0.85
C PRO A 72 -9.34 -2.40 0.52
N GLY A 73 -9.60 -3.70 0.57
CA GLY A 73 -9.60 -4.48 1.81
C GLY A 73 -8.23 -4.52 2.48
N LEU A 74 -7.17 -4.82 1.71
CA LEU A 74 -5.79 -4.81 2.21
C LEU A 74 -5.33 -3.40 2.62
N CYS A 75 -5.75 -2.38 1.88
CA CYS A 75 -5.50 -0.98 2.21
C CYS A 75 -6.11 -0.60 3.56
N GLY A 76 -7.38 -0.93 3.76
CA GLY A 76 -8.10 -0.69 5.01
C GLY A 76 -7.48 -1.45 6.18
N ALA A 77 -7.13 -2.72 5.99
CA ALA A 77 -6.44 -3.52 7.01
C ALA A 77 -5.09 -2.90 7.41
N THR A 78 -4.30 -2.45 6.43
CA THR A 78 -3.00 -1.78 6.67
C THR A 78 -3.19 -0.47 7.44
N LEU A 79 -4.18 0.35 7.08
CA LEU A 79 -4.53 1.55 7.83
C LEU A 79 -4.90 1.21 9.28
N LEU A 80 -5.74 0.20 9.49
CA LEU A 80 -6.16 -0.21 10.83
C LEU A 80 -4.99 -0.66 11.69
N LEU A 81 -4.01 -1.37 11.13
CA LEU A 81 -2.77 -1.72 11.84
C LEU A 81 -1.98 -0.47 12.26
N HIS A 82 -1.84 0.51 11.36
CA HIS A 82 -1.20 1.78 11.69
C HIS A 82 -1.96 2.59 12.76
N LEU A 83 -3.29 2.61 12.69
CA LEU A 83 -4.13 3.25 13.72
C LEU A 83 -4.00 2.52 15.06
N TYR A 84 -3.99 1.19 15.05
CA TYR A 84 -3.80 0.40 16.26
C TYR A 84 -2.41 0.61 16.86
N ALA A 85 -1.35 0.69 16.04
CA ALA A 85 -0.02 1.08 16.52
C ALA A 85 0.03 2.50 17.12
N ALA A 86 -0.71 3.44 16.53
CA ALA A 86 -0.76 4.83 16.98
C ALA A 86 -1.48 5.00 18.34
N PHE A 87 -2.54 4.21 18.59
CA PHE A 87 -3.45 4.40 19.73
C PHE A 87 -3.49 3.25 20.74
N GLY A 88 -3.05 2.05 20.39
CA GLY A 88 -3.20 0.82 21.18
C GLY A 88 -2.14 0.60 22.28
N GLY A 89 -1.07 1.39 22.29
CA GLY A 89 -0.02 1.30 23.31
C GLY A 89 -0.49 1.77 24.70
N ARG A 90 -0.07 1.05 25.75
CA ARG A 90 -0.25 1.51 27.14
C ARG A 90 0.65 2.73 27.36
N LYS A 91 0.09 3.79 27.98
CA LYS A 91 0.88 4.96 28.37
C LYS A 91 1.89 4.54 29.44
N ASP A 92 3.15 4.46 29.06
CA ASP A 92 4.24 4.26 30.00
C ASP A 92 4.53 5.59 30.72
N PRO A 93 4.43 5.64 32.07
CA PRO A 93 4.71 6.85 32.84
C PRO A 93 6.11 7.43 32.64
N GLY A 94 7.08 6.61 32.22
CA GLY A 94 8.48 7.00 31.97
C GLY A 94 8.79 7.37 30.52
N GLN A 95 7.84 7.22 29.59
CA GLN A 95 8.10 7.46 28.18
C GLN A 95 8.17 8.95 27.85
N ASP A 96 9.20 9.31 27.09
CA ASP A 96 9.36 10.66 26.53
C ASP A 96 8.12 11.02 25.69
N LYS A 97 7.35 11.98 26.17
CA LYS A 97 6.10 12.45 25.55
C LYS A 97 6.32 12.98 24.13
N ALA A 98 7.48 13.59 23.87
CA ALA A 98 7.80 14.12 22.54
C ALA A 98 8.05 12.98 21.55
N LYS A 99 8.83 11.96 21.95
CA LYS A 99 9.07 10.76 21.13
C LYS A 99 7.78 9.97 20.88
N ALA A 100 6.96 9.78 21.91
CA ALA A 100 5.66 9.11 21.79
C ALA A 100 4.72 9.82 20.80
N LYS A 101 4.67 11.17 20.86
CA LYS A 101 3.89 11.99 19.94
C LYS A 101 4.43 11.89 18.50
N ALA A 102 5.74 11.90 18.32
CA ALA A 102 6.38 11.77 17.01
C ALA A 102 6.10 10.39 16.38
N ALA A 103 6.24 9.30 17.16
CA ALA A 103 5.95 7.94 16.71
C ALA A 103 4.47 7.79 16.32
N ARG A 104 3.54 8.31 17.14
CA ARG A 104 2.11 8.35 16.81
C ARG A 104 1.85 9.10 15.51
N LYS A 105 2.40 10.30 15.37
CA LYS A 105 2.23 11.11 14.14
C LYS A 105 2.73 10.32 12.92
N ARG A 106 3.88 9.65 13.03
CA ARG A 106 4.48 8.87 11.94
C ARG A 106 3.58 7.71 11.52
N GLN A 107 3.02 6.95 12.48
CA GLN A 107 2.06 5.87 12.21
C GLN A 107 0.77 6.39 11.53
N LEU A 108 0.25 7.53 11.98
CA LEU A 108 -0.92 8.16 11.34
C LEU A 108 -0.63 8.58 9.90
N VAL A 109 0.50 9.25 9.65
CA VAL A 109 0.89 9.67 8.30
C VAL A 109 1.15 8.45 7.42
N ALA A 110 1.74 7.38 7.95
CA ALA A 110 1.95 6.13 7.22
C ALA A 110 0.63 5.50 6.75
N GLY A 111 -0.35 5.34 7.66
CA GLY A 111 -1.66 4.82 7.32
C GLY A 111 -2.41 5.69 6.30
N LEU A 112 -2.36 7.02 6.47
CA LEU A 112 -2.98 7.96 5.53
C LEU A 112 -2.29 7.94 4.16
N ALA A 113 -0.97 7.84 4.11
CA ALA A 113 -0.21 7.70 2.86
C ALA A 113 -0.65 6.44 2.11
N THR A 114 -0.78 5.30 2.80
CA THR A 114 -1.32 4.07 2.21
C THR A 114 -2.73 4.27 1.66
N MET A 115 -3.64 4.83 2.46
CA MET A 115 -5.03 5.08 2.05
C MET A 115 -5.17 6.07 0.89
N GLY A 116 -4.19 6.95 0.69
CA GLY A 116 -4.17 7.93 -0.39
C GLY A 116 -4.28 7.32 -1.79
N MET A 117 -3.94 6.03 -1.95
CA MET A 117 -4.10 5.34 -3.23
C MET A 117 -5.57 5.23 -3.69
N VAL A 118 -6.52 5.21 -2.74
CA VAL A 118 -7.96 5.08 -3.03
C VAL A 118 -8.50 6.34 -3.73
N PRO A 119 -8.42 7.55 -3.13
CA PRO A 119 -8.84 8.77 -3.82
C PRO A 119 -8.01 9.03 -5.07
N TYR A 120 -6.71 8.69 -5.10
CA TYR A 120 -5.91 8.75 -6.32
C TYR A 120 -6.56 7.93 -7.44
N THR A 121 -6.93 6.67 -7.18
CA THR A 121 -7.55 5.79 -8.18
C THR A 121 -8.80 6.43 -8.79
N TRP A 122 -9.65 7.04 -7.95
CA TRP A 122 -10.90 7.64 -8.42
C TRP A 122 -10.67 8.92 -9.22
N LEU A 123 -9.73 9.76 -8.78
CA LEU A 123 -9.48 11.06 -9.39
C LEU A 123 -8.66 10.97 -10.68
N THR A 124 -7.71 10.02 -10.77
CA THR A 124 -6.75 9.98 -11.89
C THR A 124 -6.94 8.79 -12.81
N MET A 125 -7.39 7.64 -12.31
CA MET A 125 -7.46 6.41 -13.11
C MET A 125 -8.85 6.14 -13.68
N SER A 126 -9.91 6.74 -13.15
CA SER A 126 -11.30 6.45 -13.57
C SER A 126 -11.52 6.67 -15.07
N SER A 127 -10.97 7.73 -15.65
CA SER A 127 -11.12 8.01 -17.09
C SER A 127 -10.52 6.88 -17.94
N THR A 128 -9.28 6.49 -17.67
CA THR A 128 -8.60 5.39 -18.37
C THR A 128 -9.29 4.05 -18.14
N ASN A 129 -9.71 3.75 -16.90
CA ASN A 129 -10.46 2.53 -16.57
C ASN A 129 -11.77 2.46 -17.38
N ASN A 130 -12.54 3.54 -17.41
CA ASN A 130 -13.81 3.60 -18.13
C ASN A 130 -13.60 3.47 -19.64
N ALA A 131 -12.56 4.09 -20.20
CA ALA A 131 -12.22 3.95 -21.61
C ALA A 131 -11.87 2.49 -21.97
N LEU A 132 -11.10 1.79 -21.14
CA LEU A 132 -10.77 0.38 -21.34
C LEU A 132 -12.00 -0.54 -21.20
N PHE A 133 -12.91 -0.24 -20.27
CA PHE A 133 -14.19 -0.96 -20.17
C PHE A 133 -15.10 -0.69 -21.37
N ALA A 134 -15.11 0.53 -21.90
CA ALA A 134 -15.86 0.86 -23.12
C ALA A 134 -15.31 0.11 -24.33
N GLN A 135 -13.98 0.02 -24.48
CA GLN A 135 -13.35 -0.82 -25.50
C GLN A 135 -13.78 -2.29 -25.35
N LEU A 136 -13.73 -2.83 -24.14
CA LEU A 136 -14.15 -4.22 -23.88
C LEU A 136 -15.62 -4.46 -24.25
N ALA A 137 -16.53 -3.55 -23.88
CA ALA A 137 -17.95 -3.65 -24.19
C ALA A 137 -18.24 -3.52 -25.69
N GLY A 138 -17.46 -2.69 -26.40
CA GLY A 138 -17.55 -2.50 -27.85
C GLY A 138 -16.82 -3.55 -28.69
N GLY A 139 -16.28 -4.61 -28.08
CA GLY A 139 -15.55 -5.67 -28.79
C GLY A 139 -14.09 -5.34 -29.13
N ALA A 140 -13.58 -4.20 -28.66
CA ALA A 140 -12.19 -3.74 -28.79
C ALA A 140 -11.69 -3.71 -30.24
N ALA A 141 -12.28 -2.86 -31.08
CA ALA A 141 -11.99 -2.83 -32.51
C ALA A 141 -10.60 -2.27 -32.88
N ASP A 142 -9.98 -1.46 -32.02
CA ASP A 142 -8.69 -0.80 -32.30
C ASP A 142 -7.59 -1.24 -31.32
N LEU A 143 -6.67 -2.04 -31.84
CA LEU A 143 -5.49 -2.53 -31.13
C LEU A 143 -4.54 -1.41 -30.70
N ALA A 144 -4.35 -0.38 -31.51
CA ALA A 144 -3.43 0.71 -31.19
C ALA A 144 -3.95 1.53 -30.00
N SER A 145 -5.25 1.87 -30.02
CA SER A 145 -5.92 2.54 -28.91
C SER A 145 -5.89 1.72 -27.62
N VAL A 146 -6.19 0.41 -27.69
CA VAL A 146 -6.15 -0.47 -26.51
C VAL A 146 -4.73 -0.54 -25.91
N ARG A 147 -3.70 -0.73 -26.74
CA ARG A 147 -2.30 -0.75 -26.27
C ARG A 147 -1.90 0.57 -25.60
N HIS A 148 -2.28 1.70 -26.19
CA HIS A 148 -2.02 3.01 -25.62
C HIS A 148 -2.70 3.16 -24.25
N LEU A 149 -3.99 2.85 -24.15
CA LEU A 149 -4.76 2.94 -22.91
C LEU A 149 -4.19 2.05 -21.81
N VAL A 150 -3.80 0.81 -22.13
CA VAL A 150 -3.16 -0.10 -21.17
C VAL A 150 -1.79 0.41 -20.73
N GLY A 151 -1.01 1.02 -21.63
CA GLY A 151 0.25 1.68 -21.29
C GLY A 151 0.07 2.85 -20.31
N VAL A 152 -0.89 3.74 -20.59
CA VAL A 152 -1.27 4.85 -19.69
C VAL A 152 -1.73 4.31 -18.34
N TRP A 153 -2.60 3.29 -18.34
CA TRP A 153 -3.08 2.65 -17.13
C TRP A 153 -1.93 2.07 -16.30
N SER A 154 -0.97 1.41 -16.95
CA SER A 154 0.19 0.82 -16.29
C SER A 154 1.01 1.89 -15.57
N TRP A 155 1.28 3.01 -16.23
CA TRP A 155 1.97 4.14 -15.60
C TRP A 155 1.21 4.72 -14.42
N LEU A 156 -0.11 4.95 -14.55
CA LEU A 156 -0.91 5.44 -13.44
C LEU A 156 -0.94 4.44 -12.27
N HIS A 157 -0.97 3.14 -12.57
CA HIS A 157 -0.90 2.07 -11.59
C HIS A 157 0.46 2.03 -10.89
N PHE A 158 1.57 2.35 -11.57
CA PHE A 158 2.88 2.53 -10.92
C PHE A 158 2.81 3.51 -9.75
N VAL A 159 2.30 4.71 -10.04
CA VAL A 159 2.19 5.80 -9.09
C VAL A 159 1.27 5.39 -7.95
N ARG A 160 0.19 4.65 -8.26
CA ARG A 160 -0.69 4.06 -7.24
C ARG A 160 0.07 3.17 -6.27
N CYS A 161 1.00 2.34 -6.73
CA CYS A 161 1.80 1.46 -5.87
C CYS A 161 2.72 2.25 -4.91
N MET A 162 3.10 3.48 -5.24
CA MET A 162 3.99 4.28 -4.40
C MET A 162 3.34 4.72 -3.10
N PHE A 163 2.02 4.78 -3.03
CA PHE A 163 1.28 5.14 -1.81
C PHE A 163 1.47 4.12 -0.67
N PRO A 164 1.12 2.82 -0.83
CA PRO A 164 1.39 1.81 0.20
C PRO A 164 2.88 1.62 0.48
N LEU A 165 3.76 1.81 -0.52
CA LEU A 165 5.20 1.79 -0.32
C LEU A 165 5.68 2.92 0.59
N THR A 166 5.21 4.14 0.34
CA THR A 166 5.51 5.32 1.17
C THR A 166 5.01 5.10 2.60
N GLY A 167 3.79 4.58 2.75
CA GLY A 167 3.24 4.20 4.06
C GLY A 167 4.13 3.19 4.79
N ALA A 168 4.57 2.14 4.10
CA ALA A 168 5.46 1.14 4.67
C ALA A 168 6.81 1.72 5.15
N ILE A 169 7.46 2.55 4.33
CA ILE A 169 8.73 3.22 4.66
C ILE A 169 8.56 4.15 5.86
N LEU A 170 7.49 4.94 5.88
CA LEU A 170 7.18 5.82 7.00
C LEU A 170 6.93 5.01 8.28
N GLY A 171 6.21 3.90 8.20
CA GLY A 171 5.95 2.99 9.31
C GLY A 171 7.24 2.37 9.88
N LEU A 172 8.16 1.94 9.01
CA LEU A 172 9.45 1.37 9.41
C LEU A 172 10.33 2.35 10.15
N GLY A 173 10.35 3.62 9.77
CA GLY A 173 11.24 4.57 10.40
C GLY A 173 10.89 4.89 11.86
N VAL A 174 9.86 4.28 12.46
CA VAL A 174 9.73 4.26 13.92
C VAL A 174 10.88 3.47 14.58
N PHE A 175 11.54 2.57 13.84
CA PHE A 175 12.66 1.75 14.33
C PHE A 175 14.05 2.31 14.00
N LEU A 176 14.14 3.37 13.19
CA LEU A 176 15.38 4.02 12.73
C LEU A 176 15.56 5.36 13.45
#